data_AF-A0A4R4ZKF9-F1
#
_entry.id   AF-A0A4R4ZKF9-F1
#
_cell.length_a   1.000
_cell.length_b   1.000
_cell.length_c   1.000
_cell.angle_alpha   90.00
_cell.angle_beta   90.00
_cell.angle_gamma   90.00
#
_symmetry.space_group_name_H-M   'P 1'
#
loop_
_entity.id
_entity.type
_entity.pdbx_description
1 polymer ?
#
loop_
_entity_poly.entity_id
_entity_poly.type
_entity_poly.pdbx_seq_one_letter_code
_entity_poly.pdbx_strand_id
1 'polypeptide(L)'
;MGLVNRSAPGIAAVVTALLLGVTACGNDAGASVRPAAAPAAVAEQPAPSALAGLVALPAGYIADPKNTTGPFTTETYLANYSAEPALDRALLLNAGFATGYRATRLSPDKKKRYVIQLFKAANPAKAKILQAGLWRQETRDHPFQVPGALSNAHAAYDAGTEKTEAIAEASFTAGNLVALLSVRQSAPLNTPITPDTALITTQVALQHTRLTSKSS
;
A
#
# COMPACT_ATOMS: atom_id res chain seq x y z
N MET A 1 -21.36 -22.25 -43.20
CA MET A 1 -20.02 -22.36 -43.81
C MET A 1 -19.14 -21.30 -43.16
N GLY A 2 -18.06 -21.57 -42.44
CA GLY A 2 -17.44 -22.81 -41.97
C GLY A 2 -16.46 -22.43 -40.86
N LEU A 3 -16.43 -23.23 -39.79
CA LEU A 3 -15.32 -23.23 -38.84
C LEU A 3 -14.05 -23.72 -39.55
N VAL A 4 -12.92 -23.05 -39.33
CA VAL A 4 -11.61 -23.65 -39.55
C VAL A 4 -10.87 -23.68 -38.22
N ASN A 5 -10.96 -24.86 -37.62
CA ASN A 5 -10.11 -25.36 -36.56
C ASN A 5 -8.72 -25.66 -37.16
N ARG A 6 -7.63 -25.27 -36.48
CA ARG A 6 -6.28 -25.79 -36.78
C ARG A 6 -5.59 -26.21 -35.48
N SER A 7 -5.37 -27.51 -35.40
CA SER A 7 -4.64 -28.23 -34.35
C SER A 7 -3.11 -28.10 -34.50
N ALA A 8 -2.45 -28.16 -33.32
CA ALA A 8 -1.08 -28.52 -32.86
C ALA A 8 -0.11 -29.26 -33.85
N PRO A 9 1.21 -29.54 -33.56
CA PRO A 9 1.84 -29.79 -32.23
C PRO A 9 3.37 -29.51 -32.04
N GLY A 10 3.90 -29.87 -30.85
CA GLY A 10 5.34 -30.18 -30.58
C GLY A 10 6.02 -29.20 -29.60
N ILE A 11 6.86 -29.58 -28.63
CA ILE A 11 7.65 -30.79 -28.39
C ILE A 11 7.92 -30.92 -26.87
N ALA A 12 7.85 -32.15 -26.35
CA ALA A 12 8.25 -32.53 -25.00
C ALA A 12 9.78 -32.57 -24.84
N ALA A 13 10.31 -32.08 -23.73
CA ALA A 13 11.67 -32.37 -23.29
C ALA A 13 11.63 -32.96 -21.87
N VAL A 14 11.61 -34.28 -21.84
CA VAL A 14 11.87 -35.10 -20.66
C VAL A 14 13.38 -35.15 -20.47
N VAL A 15 13.89 -34.67 -19.34
CA VAL A 15 15.26 -34.96 -18.92
C VAL A 15 15.20 -35.86 -17.69
N THR A 16 15.35 -37.15 -17.97
CA THR A 16 15.57 -38.22 -17.01
C THR A 16 17.03 -38.19 -16.60
N ALA A 17 17.33 -38.07 -15.31
CA ALA A 17 18.65 -38.40 -14.77
C ALA A 17 18.49 -39.50 -13.72
N LEU A 18 18.99 -40.68 -14.10
CA LEU A 18 19.12 -41.91 -13.33
C LEU A 18 19.83 -41.67 -11.99
N LEU A 19 19.28 -42.21 -10.91
CA LEU A 19 20.07 -42.70 -9.78
C LEU A 19 19.92 -44.22 -9.72
N LEU A 20 21.05 -44.87 -9.95
CA LEU A 20 21.26 -46.30 -10.05
C LEU A 20 20.97 -47.00 -8.71
N GLY A 21 20.27 -48.13 -8.80
CA GLY A 21 19.94 -48.99 -7.68
C GLY A 21 21.08 -49.95 -7.28
N VAL A 22 21.00 -50.40 -6.04
CA VAL A 22 21.57 -51.66 -5.53
C VAL A 22 20.58 -52.25 -4.53
N THR A 23 20.50 -53.58 -4.48
CA THR A 23 19.67 -54.50 -3.66
C THR A 23 18.37 -54.94 -4.35
N ALA A 24 18.32 -56.12 -4.98
CA ALA A 24 18.29 -57.51 -4.46
C ALA A 24 16.85 -58.02 -4.25
N CYS A 25 16.60 -59.21 -4.80
CA CYS A 25 15.32 -59.89 -5.07
C CYS A 25 14.41 -60.11 -3.84
N GLY A 26 13.09 -59.97 -4.03
CA GLY A 26 12.06 -60.51 -3.13
C GLY A 26 10.64 -60.05 -3.51
N ASN A 27 9.76 -61.00 -3.83
CA ASN A 27 8.37 -60.78 -4.30
C ASN A 27 7.41 -60.25 -3.21
N ASP A 28 6.45 -59.43 -3.67
CA ASP A 28 5.06 -59.22 -3.22
C ASP A 28 4.74 -58.83 -1.75
N ALA A 29 4.54 -57.52 -1.53
CA ALA A 29 3.27 -56.92 -1.07
C ALA A 29 3.48 -55.40 -0.84
N GLY A 30 3.39 -54.60 -1.90
CA GLY A 30 3.53 -53.16 -1.82
C GLY A 30 2.29 -52.50 -1.20
N ALA A 31 2.25 -52.38 0.14
CA ALA A 31 1.44 -51.36 0.79
C ALA A 31 2.12 -50.00 0.56
N SER A 32 1.53 -49.17 -0.30
CA SER A 32 1.98 -47.80 -0.54
C SER A 32 1.74 -46.95 0.73
N VAL A 33 2.75 -46.91 1.60
CA VAL A 33 2.78 -45.93 2.70
C VAL A 33 2.97 -44.56 2.07
N ARG A 34 1.89 -43.77 2.02
CA ARG A 34 1.97 -42.33 1.74
C ARG A 34 2.96 -41.71 2.75
N PRO A 35 3.96 -40.91 2.30
CA PRO A 35 4.74 -40.14 3.26
C PRO A 35 3.80 -39.23 4.04
N ALA A 36 3.99 -39.19 5.36
CA ALA A 36 3.23 -38.31 6.23
C ALA A 36 3.37 -36.86 5.73
N ALA A 37 2.24 -36.16 5.62
CA ALA A 37 2.23 -34.75 5.27
C ALA A 37 3.09 -34.00 6.31
N ALA A 38 4.12 -33.29 5.83
CA ALA A 38 4.88 -32.39 6.68
C ALA A 38 3.91 -31.43 7.38
N PRO A 39 4.07 -31.16 8.68
CA PRO A 39 3.18 -30.24 9.39
C PRO A 39 3.20 -28.90 8.65
N ALA A 40 2.00 -28.41 8.32
CA ALA A 40 1.84 -27.11 7.69
C ALA A 40 2.54 -26.08 8.57
N ALA A 41 3.51 -25.36 7.99
CA ALA A 41 4.16 -24.25 8.67
C ALA A 41 3.07 -23.29 9.17
N VAL A 42 2.99 -23.13 10.48
CA VAL A 42 2.11 -22.12 11.08
C VAL A 42 2.60 -20.80 10.54
N ALA A 43 1.79 -20.13 9.72
CA ALA A 43 2.12 -18.83 9.18
C ALA A 43 2.43 -17.91 10.36
N GLU A 44 3.69 -17.47 10.44
CA GLU A 44 4.16 -16.59 11.48
C GLU A 44 3.31 -15.31 11.43
N GLN A 45 2.51 -15.09 12.47
CA GLN A 45 1.63 -13.95 12.53
C GLN A 45 2.52 -12.70 12.59
N PRO A 46 2.46 -11.79 11.61
CA PRO A 46 3.40 -10.68 11.53
C PRO A 46 3.30 -9.84 12.80
N ALA A 47 4.46 -9.56 13.41
CA ALA A 47 4.55 -8.77 14.62
C ALA A 47 3.79 -7.43 14.45
N PRO A 48 3.10 -6.93 15.50
CA PRO A 48 2.39 -5.67 15.42
C PRO A 48 3.33 -4.55 14.99
N SER A 49 2.97 -3.82 13.93
CA SER A 49 3.80 -2.72 13.44
C SER A 49 3.88 -1.61 14.49
N ALA A 50 5.10 -1.24 14.91
CA ALA A 50 5.31 -0.12 15.83
C ALA A 50 4.72 1.20 15.29
N LEU A 51 4.66 1.36 13.96
CA LEU A 51 4.07 2.52 13.29
C LEU A 51 2.54 2.57 13.42
N ALA A 52 1.86 1.43 13.63
CA ALA A 52 0.41 1.40 13.80
C ALA A 52 -0.04 2.24 15.01
N GLY A 53 0.71 2.16 16.11
CA GLY A 53 0.46 2.94 17.33
C GLY A 53 0.83 4.43 17.23
N LEU A 54 1.35 4.88 16.07
CA LEU A 54 1.69 6.27 15.79
C LEU A 54 0.64 6.96 14.90
N VAL A 55 -0.32 6.22 14.36
CA VAL A 55 -1.36 6.79 13.50
C VAL A 55 -2.46 7.44 14.35
N ALA A 56 -2.80 8.69 14.04
CA ALA A 56 -4.02 9.37 14.44
C ALA A 56 -5.07 9.12 13.36
N LEU A 57 -6.28 8.78 13.79
CA LEU A 57 -7.40 8.49 12.90
C LEU A 57 -8.54 9.45 13.20
N PRO A 58 -9.33 9.86 12.19
CA PRO A 58 -10.54 10.63 12.42
C PRO A 58 -11.51 9.90 13.35
N ALA A 59 -12.14 10.64 14.26
CA ALA A 59 -13.15 10.07 15.16
C ALA A 59 -14.38 9.58 14.37
N GLY A 60 -14.95 8.45 14.79
CA GLY A 60 -16.13 7.84 14.14
C GLY A 60 -15.87 7.17 12.79
N TYR A 61 -14.66 7.31 12.22
CA TYR A 61 -14.29 6.65 10.98
C TYR A 61 -13.97 5.16 11.25
N ILE A 62 -14.47 4.28 10.39
CA ILE A 62 -14.32 2.82 10.52
C ILE A 62 -13.29 2.29 9.52
N ALA A 63 -12.75 1.09 9.77
CA ALA A 63 -11.88 0.43 8.80
C ALA A 63 -12.59 0.23 7.45
N ASP A 64 -11.89 0.51 6.34
CA ASP A 64 -12.40 0.22 5.00
C ASP A 64 -12.11 -1.26 4.68
N PRO A 65 -13.11 -2.15 4.63
CA PRO A 65 -12.87 -3.57 4.35
C PRO A 65 -12.38 -3.83 2.93
N LYS A 66 -12.55 -2.88 2.01
CA LYS A 66 -12.12 -3.00 0.61
C LYS A 66 -10.66 -2.60 0.41
N ASN A 67 -10.04 -1.97 1.41
CA ASN A 67 -8.70 -1.41 1.28
C ASN A 67 -7.83 -1.87 2.45
N THR A 68 -6.67 -2.42 2.11
CA THR A 68 -5.76 -3.01 3.08
C THR A 68 -5.25 -1.95 4.07
N THR A 69 -5.25 -2.30 5.35
CA THR A 69 -4.61 -1.56 6.44
C THR A 69 -3.53 -2.45 7.02
N GLY A 70 -2.33 -1.93 7.23
CA GLY A 70 -1.23 -2.71 7.78
C GLY A 70 0.16 -2.16 7.45
N PRO A 71 1.20 -2.85 7.94
CA PRO A 71 2.57 -2.55 7.54
C PRO A 71 2.78 -2.78 6.04
N PHE A 72 3.75 -2.08 5.48
CA PHE A 72 4.22 -2.32 4.12
C PHE A 72 5.75 -2.21 4.03
N THR A 73 6.29 -2.95 3.08
CA THR A 73 7.67 -2.88 2.57
C THR A 73 7.70 -2.09 1.27
N THR A 74 8.89 -1.91 0.69
CA THR A 74 9.03 -1.29 -0.63
C THR A 74 8.21 -2.06 -1.66
N GLU A 75 8.35 -3.38 -1.72
CA GLU A 75 7.72 -4.24 -2.73
C GLU A 75 6.20 -4.19 -2.62
N THR A 76 5.66 -4.32 -1.41
CA THR A 76 4.21 -4.29 -1.17
C THR A 76 3.63 -2.90 -1.38
N TYR A 77 4.38 -1.83 -1.11
CA TYR A 77 3.95 -0.47 -1.44
C TYR A 77 3.88 -0.25 -2.96
N LEU A 78 4.94 -0.62 -3.67
CA LEU A 78 5.02 -0.46 -5.12
C LEU A 78 3.95 -1.27 -5.86
N ALA A 79 3.66 -2.49 -5.37
CA ALA A 79 2.67 -3.36 -6.00
C ALA A 79 1.22 -2.90 -5.77
N ASN A 80 0.92 -2.28 -4.63
CA ASN A 80 -0.47 -2.08 -4.20
C ASN A 80 -0.90 -0.61 -4.09
N TYR A 81 0.03 0.33 -3.92
CA TYR A 81 -0.31 1.72 -3.55
C TYR A 81 0.38 2.78 -4.40
N SER A 82 1.50 2.45 -5.05
CA SER A 82 2.24 3.40 -5.88
C SER A 82 1.51 3.66 -7.20
N ALA A 83 1.36 4.93 -7.55
CA ALA A 83 0.91 5.34 -8.89
C ALA A 83 2.05 5.24 -9.92
N GLU A 84 3.30 5.46 -9.48
CA GLU A 84 4.49 5.50 -10.33
C GLU A 84 5.61 4.58 -9.78
N PRO A 85 5.49 3.24 -9.95
CA PRO A 85 6.34 2.29 -9.23
C PRO A 85 7.84 2.44 -9.47
N ALA A 86 8.25 2.88 -10.67
CA ALA A 86 9.66 3.06 -10.99
C ALA A 86 10.26 4.28 -10.26
N LEU A 87 9.54 5.40 -10.24
CA LEU A 87 9.96 6.63 -9.55
C LEU A 87 9.94 6.44 -8.04
N ASP A 88 8.87 5.85 -7.51
CA ASP A 88 8.74 5.57 -6.08
C ASP A 88 9.83 4.61 -5.59
N ARG A 89 10.21 3.61 -6.39
CA ARG A 89 11.33 2.72 -6.04
C ARG A 89 12.62 3.50 -5.81
N ALA A 90 12.95 4.42 -6.72
CA ALA A 90 14.16 5.23 -6.62
C ALA A 90 14.13 6.15 -5.39
N LEU A 91 12.97 6.76 -5.11
CA LEU A 91 12.79 7.60 -3.93
C LEU A 91 12.93 6.82 -2.62
N LEU A 92 12.27 5.66 -2.52
CA LEU A 92 12.32 4.81 -1.33
C LEU A 92 13.74 4.28 -1.09
N LEU A 93 14.45 3.87 -2.15
CA LEU A 93 15.85 3.45 -2.07
C LEU A 93 16.74 4.60 -1.60
N ASN A 94 16.62 5.78 -2.21
CA ASN A 94 17.40 6.96 -1.80
C ASN A 94 17.10 7.38 -0.36
N ALA A 95 15.87 7.20 0.11
CA ALA A 95 15.47 7.51 1.47
C ALA A 95 16.02 6.53 2.52
N GLY A 96 16.60 5.40 2.09
CA GLY A 96 16.92 4.28 2.97
C GLY A 96 15.67 3.78 3.68
N PHE A 97 14.55 3.70 2.95
CA PHE A 97 13.28 3.27 3.50
C PHE A 97 13.36 1.84 4.02
N ALA A 98 12.92 1.64 5.27
CA ALA A 98 12.93 0.32 5.91
C ALA A 98 11.53 -0.30 5.96
N THR A 99 10.56 0.45 6.47
CA THR A 99 9.18 -0.02 6.65
C THR A 99 8.23 1.17 6.70
N GLY A 100 6.98 0.91 6.34
CA GLY A 100 5.91 1.87 6.43
C GLY A 100 4.64 1.24 6.97
N TYR A 101 3.63 2.07 7.15
CA TYR A 101 2.33 1.64 7.61
C TYR A 101 1.24 2.46 6.95
N ARG A 102 0.19 1.79 6.47
CA ARG A 102 -0.98 2.42 5.85
C ARG A 102 -2.21 2.11 6.67
N ALA A 103 -3.03 3.12 6.92
CA ALA A 103 -4.39 2.94 7.39
C ALA A 103 -5.37 3.59 6.43
N THR A 104 -6.44 2.85 6.11
CA THR A 104 -7.55 3.34 5.30
C THR A 104 -8.83 3.30 6.13
N ARG A 105 -9.60 4.39 6.12
CA ARG A 105 -10.83 4.51 6.87
C ARG A 105 -11.95 5.10 6.03
N LEU A 106 -13.18 4.74 6.36
CA LEU A 106 -14.40 5.30 5.78
C LEU A 106 -15.10 6.18 6.80
N SER A 107 -15.64 7.30 6.33
CA SER A 107 -16.54 8.15 7.10
C SER A 107 -17.79 7.39 7.54
N PRO A 108 -18.49 7.84 8.59
CA PRO A 108 -19.74 7.22 9.04
C PRO A 108 -20.80 7.06 7.95
N ASP A 109 -20.91 8.04 7.05
CA ASP A 109 -21.82 8.04 5.90
C ASP A 109 -21.27 7.25 4.69
N LYS A 110 -20.06 6.68 4.80
CA LYS A 110 -19.33 5.91 3.78
C LYS A 110 -19.05 6.68 2.48
N LYS A 111 -19.15 8.01 2.48
CA LYS A 111 -18.91 8.85 1.30
C LYS A 111 -17.46 9.29 1.15
N LYS A 112 -16.72 9.38 2.26
CA LYS A 112 -15.34 9.85 2.29
C LYS A 112 -14.42 8.71 2.71
N ARG A 113 -13.32 8.56 2.00
CA ARG A 113 -12.20 7.70 2.38
C ARG A 113 -11.07 8.56 2.90
N TYR A 114 -10.64 8.30 4.13
CA TYR A 114 -9.42 8.85 4.69
C TYR A 114 -8.30 7.81 4.58
N VAL A 115 -7.13 8.23 4.12
CA VAL A 115 -5.92 7.42 4.06
C VAL A 115 -4.81 8.16 4.78
N ILE A 116 -4.03 7.42 5.55
CA ILE A 116 -2.74 7.86 6.04
C ILE A 116 -1.69 6.81 5.78
N GLN A 117 -0.54 7.26 5.29
CA GLN A 117 0.67 6.46 5.12
C GLN A 117 1.81 7.09 5.90
N LEU A 118 2.48 6.27 6.70
CA LEU A 118 3.72 6.63 7.37
C LEU A 118 4.87 5.89 6.72
N PHE A 119 5.94 6.61 6.40
CA PHE A 119 7.17 6.05 5.86
C PHE A 119 8.32 6.30 6.83
N LYS A 120 9.06 5.26 7.21
CA LYS A 120 10.26 5.39 8.03
C LYS A 120 11.50 5.46 7.14
N ALA A 121 12.05 6.66 7.03
CA ALA A 121 13.31 6.91 6.34
C ALA A 121 14.51 6.66 7.28
N ALA A 122 15.71 6.58 6.71
CA ALA A 122 16.93 6.34 7.48
C ALA A 122 17.23 7.45 8.49
N ASN A 123 16.96 8.71 8.13
CA ASN A 123 17.21 9.88 8.99
C ASN A 123 16.31 11.07 8.58
N PRO A 124 16.28 12.17 9.37
CA PRO A 124 15.43 13.32 9.08
C PRO A 124 15.70 14.02 7.73
N ALA A 125 16.95 14.07 7.29
CA ALA A 125 17.28 14.66 5.99
C ALA A 125 16.71 13.82 4.84
N LYS A 126 16.83 12.49 4.94
CA LYS A 126 16.22 11.55 3.99
C LYS A 126 14.69 11.60 4.01
N ALA A 127 14.06 11.81 5.17
CA ALA A 127 12.61 12.00 5.26
C ALA A 127 12.16 13.25 4.47
N LYS A 128 12.85 14.38 4.61
CA LYS A 128 12.53 15.60 3.82
C LYS A 128 12.68 15.40 2.31
N ILE A 129 13.73 14.70 1.89
CA ILE A 129 13.95 14.36 0.47
C ILE A 129 12.83 13.45 -0.04
N LEU A 130 12.46 12.41 0.73
CA LEU A 130 11.38 11.50 0.37
C LEU A 130 10.04 12.24 0.27
N GLN A 131 9.72 13.08 1.26
CA GLN A 131 8.52 13.92 1.28
C GLN A 131 8.43 14.77 0.01
N ALA A 132 9.49 15.52 -0.29
CA ALA A 132 9.53 16.38 -1.47
C ALA A 132 9.46 15.59 -2.77
N GLY A 133 10.11 14.43 -2.83
CA GLY A 133 10.10 13.53 -3.99
C GLY A 133 8.71 13.00 -4.27
N LEU A 134 8.02 12.44 -3.26
CA LEU A 134 6.66 11.93 -3.38
C LEU A 134 5.69 13.06 -3.77
N TRP A 135 5.82 14.24 -3.14
CA TRP A 135 4.92 15.36 -3.39
C TRP A 135 5.03 15.98 -4.79
N ARG A 136 6.20 15.86 -5.44
CA ARG A 136 6.48 16.48 -6.75
C ARG A 136 6.11 15.61 -7.95
N GLN A 137 5.64 14.38 -7.73
CA GLN A 137 5.28 13.48 -8.83
C GLN A 137 4.01 13.90 -9.55
N GLU A 138 3.16 14.68 -8.89
CA GLU A 138 1.92 15.19 -9.45
C GLU A 138 1.90 16.71 -9.43
N THR A 139 1.18 17.32 -10.36
CA THR A 139 0.93 18.76 -10.34
C THR A 139 0.04 19.11 -9.14
N ARG A 140 0.51 20.04 -8.30
CA ARG A 140 -0.19 20.53 -7.10
C ARG A 140 -0.41 22.04 -7.23
N ASP A 141 -1.46 22.43 -7.94
CA ASP A 141 -1.79 23.80 -8.35
C ASP A 141 -2.89 24.46 -7.50
N HIS A 142 -3.46 23.73 -6.54
CA HIS A 142 -4.48 24.22 -5.61
C HIS A 142 -4.00 24.12 -4.15
N PRO A 143 -2.90 24.79 -3.78
CA PRO A 143 -2.40 24.74 -2.42
C PRO A 143 -3.37 25.42 -1.45
N PHE A 144 -3.43 24.90 -0.23
CA PHE A 144 -4.09 25.58 0.89
C PHE A 144 -3.15 25.67 2.10
N GLN A 145 -3.57 26.37 3.15
CA GLN A 145 -2.71 26.55 4.32
C GLN A 145 -2.93 25.43 5.33
N VAL A 146 -1.85 24.69 5.60
CA VAL A 146 -1.75 23.73 6.72
C VAL A 146 -0.42 23.97 7.42
N PRO A 147 -0.40 24.37 8.70
CA PRO A 147 0.84 24.64 9.42
C PRO A 147 1.81 23.45 9.38
N GLY A 148 3.05 23.70 8.95
CA GLY A 148 4.12 22.69 8.93
C GLY A 148 3.96 21.58 7.87
N ALA A 149 3.02 21.71 6.94
CA ALA A 149 2.75 20.69 5.92
C ALA A 149 2.64 21.28 4.50
N LEU A 150 3.05 20.48 3.52
CA LEU A 150 2.64 20.67 2.13
C LEU A 150 1.18 20.26 2.02
N SER A 151 0.38 20.98 1.24
CA SER A 151 -1.03 20.62 1.08
C SER A 151 -1.56 21.04 -0.29
N ASN A 152 -2.56 20.31 -0.78
CA ASN A 152 -3.21 20.56 -2.06
C ASN A 152 -4.65 20.03 -2.01
N ALA A 153 -5.57 20.73 -2.66
CA ALA A 153 -6.98 20.32 -2.68
C ALA A 153 -7.62 20.63 -4.02
N HIS A 154 -8.10 19.61 -4.72
CA HIS A 154 -8.68 19.78 -6.05
C HIS A 154 -9.85 18.81 -6.27
N ALA A 155 -10.70 19.13 -7.23
CA ALA A 155 -11.67 18.20 -7.77
C ALA A 155 -11.23 17.80 -9.18
N ALA A 156 -11.19 16.50 -9.46
CA ALA A 156 -10.81 15.96 -10.75
C ALA A 156 -11.81 14.92 -11.23
N TYR A 157 -11.87 14.73 -12.55
CA TYR A 157 -12.57 13.61 -13.15
C TYR A 157 -11.66 12.36 -13.10
N ASP A 158 -12.18 11.28 -12.53
CA ASP A 158 -11.54 9.97 -12.58
C ASP A 158 -12.14 9.16 -13.74
N ALA A 159 -11.36 9.02 -14.82
CA ALA A 159 -11.75 8.26 -16.00
C ALA A 159 -11.93 6.76 -15.75
N GLY A 160 -11.26 6.20 -14.72
CA GLY A 160 -11.37 4.78 -14.40
C GLY A 160 -12.69 4.42 -13.70
N THR A 161 -13.29 5.38 -13.00
CA THR A 161 -14.55 5.17 -12.27
C THR A 161 -15.73 5.99 -12.81
N GLU A 162 -15.49 6.79 -13.85
CA GLU A 162 -16.44 7.73 -14.47
C GLU A 162 -17.12 8.66 -13.44
N LYS A 163 -16.34 9.13 -12.47
CA LYS A 163 -16.82 9.94 -11.34
C LYS A 163 -16.03 11.22 -11.21
N THR A 164 -16.67 12.20 -10.58
CA THR A 164 -15.95 13.36 -10.05
C THR A 164 -15.41 12.98 -8.67
N GLU A 165 -14.16 13.29 -8.42
CA GLU A 165 -13.49 13.06 -7.14
C GLU A 165 -12.97 14.36 -6.55
N ALA A 166 -13.35 14.62 -5.30
CA ALA A 166 -12.83 15.71 -4.50
C ALA A 166 -11.73 15.14 -3.59
N ILE A 167 -10.53 15.69 -3.73
CA ILE A 167 -9.32 15.20 -3.09
C ILE A 167 -8.70 16.34 -2.29
N ALA A 168 -8.52 16.13 -0.98
CA ALA A 168 -7.71 16.99 -0.13
C ALA A 168 -6.54 16.17 0.42
N GLU A 169 -5.33 16.69 0.32
CA GLU A 169 -4.10 15.98 0.66
C GLU A 169 -3.15 16.86 1.44
N ALA A 170 -2.36 16.23 2.30
CA ALA A 170 -1.27 16.88 2.98
C ALA A 170 -0.08 15.94 3.22
N SER A 171 1.11 16.53 3.30
CA SER A 171 2.34 15.84 3.59
C SER A 171 3.23 16.62 4.54
N PHE A 172 3.79 15.96 5.54
CA PHE A 172 4.76 16.57 6.44
C PHE A 172 5.79 15.54 6.94
N THR A 173 6.84 16.05 7.59
CA THR A 173 7.87 15.22 8.23
C THR A 173 7.91 15.46 9.74
N ALA A 174 8.19 14.40 10.49
CA ALA A 174 8.44 14.45 11.93
C ALA A 174 9.59 13.48 12.27
N GLY A 175 10.76 14.03 12.63
CA GLY A 175 11.98 13.23 12.77
C GLY A 175 12.32 12.54 11.44
N ASN A 176 12.49 11.22 11.45
CA ASN A 176 12.74 10.41 10.27
C ASN A 176 11.47 9.82 9.63
N LEU A 177 10.28 10.27 10.05
CA LEU A 177 9.01 9.84 9.48
C LEU A 177 8.49 10.84 8.45
N VAL A 178 7.94 10.32 7.35
CA VAL A 178 7.10 11.06 6.40
C VAL A 178 5.66 10.62 6.60
N ALA A 179 4.75 11.57 6.72
CA ALA A 179 3.32 11.32 6.72
C ALA A 179 2.69 11.83 5.41
N LEU A 180 1.93 10.98 4.74
CA LEU A 180 1.04 11.34 3.65
C LEU A 180 -0.40 11.09 4.09
N LEU A 181 -1.24 12.12 4.02
CA LEU A 181 -2.64 12.07 4.40
C LEU A 181 -3.48 12.45 3.18
N SER A 182 -4.58 11.74 2.96
CA SER A 182 -5.56 12.10 1.94
C SER A 182 -6.99 11.84 2.39
N VAL A 183 -7.90 12.71 1.96
CA VAL A 183 -9.35 12.52 2.03
C VAL A 183 -9.87 12.57 0.61
N ARG A 184 -10.53 11.50 0.19
CA ARG A 184 -11.15 11.39 -1.13
C ARG A 184 -12.64 11.16 -0.99
N GLN A 185 -13.42 11.91 -1.75
CA GLN A 185 -14.86 11.73 -1.90
C GLN A 185 -15.18 11.60 -3.38
N SER A 186 -15.90 10.56 -3.77
CA SER A 186 -16.32 10.35 -5.16
C SER A 186 -17.83 10.56 -5.28
N ALA A 187 -18.28 11.18 -6.36
CA ALA A 187 -19.68 11.38 -6.69
C ALA A 187 -19.94 11.17 -8.19
N PRO A 188 -21.20 10.92 -8.61
CA PRO A 188 -21.55 10.88 -10.02
C PRO A 188 -21.08 12.13 -10.76
N LEU A 189 -20.78 11.99 -12.04
CA LEU A 189 -20.36 13.10 -12.90
C LEU A 189 -21.32 14.29 -12.77
N ASN A 190 -20.77 15.50 -12.79
CA ASN A 190 -21.50 16.77 -12.64
C ASN A 190 -22.15 17.00 -11.26
N THR A 191 -21.92 16.13 -10.28
CA THR A 191 -22.30 16.42 -8.89
C THR A 191 -21.28 17.37 -8.28
N PRO A 192 -21.69 18.56 -7.79
CA PRO A 192 -20.76 19.46 -7.13
C PRO A 192 -20.28 18.82 -5.82
N ILE A 193 -18.98 18.59 -5.72
CA ILE A 193 -18.32 18.10 -4.52
C ILE A 193 -17.09 18.96 -4.21
N THR A 194 -16.82 19.17 -2.93
CA THR A 194 -15.75 20.04 -2.45
C THR A 194 -14.74 19.22 -1.66
N PRO A 195 -13.42 19.41 -1.89
CA PRO A 195 -12.38 18.80 -1.08
C PRO A 195 -12.52 19.15 0.40
N ASP A 196 -12.35 18.16 1.28
CA ASP A 196 -12.48 18.36 2.73
C ASP A 196 -11.16 18.81 3.36
N THR A 197 -10.83 20.09 3.14
CA THR A 197 -9.60 20.71 3.66
C THR A 197 -9.63 20.84 5.19
N ALA A 198 -10.80 21.07 5.78
CA ALA A 198 -10.95 21.19 7.24
C ALA A 198 -10.60 19.88 7.96
N LEU A 199 -11.07 18.74 7.44
CA LEU A 199 -10.71 17.44 7.97
C LEU A 199 -9.20 17.18 7.84
N ILE A 200 -8.61 17.44 6.67
CA ILE A 200 -7.17 17.25 6.47
C ILE A 200 -6.35 18.12 7.43
N THR A 201 -6.67 19.41 7.56
CA THR A 201 -5.97 20.30 8.49
C THR A 201 -6.03 19.79 9.92
N THR A 202 -7.21 19.34 10.36
CA THR A 202 -7.39 18.76 11.70
C THR A 202 -6.57 17.48 11.88
N GLN A 203 -6.58 16.59 10.89
CA GLN A 203 -5.83 15.33 10.97
C GLN A 203 -4.32 15.55 10.93
N VAL A 204 -3.82 16.54 10.17
CA VAL A 204 -2.40 16.91 10.19
C VAL A 204 -1.99 17.37 11.59
N ALA A 205 -2.77 18.25 12.23
CA ALA A 205 -2.47 18.72 13.58
C ALA A 205 -2.42 17.56 14.58
N LEU A 206 -3.44 16.69 14.58
CA LEU A 206 -3.50 15.51 15.46
C LEU A 206 -2.34 14.53 15.20
N GLN A 207 -2.03 14.27 13.93
CA GLN A 207 -0.94 13.39 13.54
C GLN A 207 0.41 13.96 13.97
N HIS A 208 0.63 15.27 13.76
CA HIS A 208 1.86 15.93 14.15
C HIS A 208 2.08 15.81 15.67
N THR A 209 1.07 16.15 16.48
CA THR A 209 1.12 15.96 17.95
C THR A 209 1.41 14.51 18.34
N ARG A 210 0.82 13.52 17.66
CA ARG A 210 1.05 12.11 17.96
C ARG A 210 2.47 11.65 17.62
N LEU A 211 3.08 12.20 16.57
CA LEU A 211 4.46 11.84 16.18
C LEU A 211 5.52 12.53 17.06
N THR A 212 5.25 13.75 17.53
CA THR A 212 6.21 14.49 18.36
C THR A 212 6.14 14.10 19.84
N SER A 213 4.96 13.78 20.37
CA SER A 213 4.77 13.40 21.79
C SER A 213 5.43 12.09 22.21
N LYS A 214 5.70 11.17 21.26
CA LYS A 214 6.38 9.89 21.53
C LYS A 214 7.89 9.94 21.29
N SER A 215 8.43 11.08 20.91
CA SER A 215 9.87 11.29 20.66
C SER A 215 10.56 12.06 21.80
N SER A 216 9.89 12.27 22.93
CA SER A 216 10.42 12.91 24.14
C SER A 216 10.64 11.91 25.26
#